data_AF-A0A078RD02-F1
#
_entry.id   AF-A0A078RD02-F1
#
_cell.length_a   1.000
_cell.length_b   1.000
_cell.length_c   1.000
_cell.angle_alpha   90.00
_cell.angle_beta   90.00
_cell.angle_gamma   90.00
#
_symmetry.space_group_name_H-M   'P 1'
#
loop_
_entity.id
_entity.type
_entity.pdbx_description
1 polymer ?
#
loop_
_entity_poly.entity_id
_entity_poly.type
_entity_poly.pdbx_seq_one_letter_code
_entity_poly.pdbx_strand_id
1 'polypeptide(L)'
;MGDFFDTMTIVVVIIMVFLVLVIAIHASARLVQMTFGRKSGLKQKDTAKSNEAVKNAEPVNLPEQKKESPGIDERCAIYKEKYLTCKPLAKRAQVCIEQENACIIKYMLMVIDPKATMSGYINNIVDEHLKKYSPEIMKLYKDKES
;
A
#
# COMPACT_ATOMS: atom_id res chain seq x y z
N MET A 1 -6.05 63.53 -10.60
CA MET A 1 -5.16 62.66 -11.42
C MET A 1 -4.51 61.55 -10.59
N GLY A 2 -4.17 61.75 -9.31
CA GLY A 2 -3.56 60.70 -8.45
C GLY A 2 -4.41 59.44 -8.26
N ASP A 3 -5.69 59.58 -7.89
CA ASP A 3 -6.59 58.45 -7.57
C ASP A 3 -6.79 57.45 -8.71
N PHE A 4 -6.70 57.90 -9.96
CA PHE A 4 -6.83 57.03 -11.14
C PHE A 4 -5.60 56.12 -11.29
N PHE A 5 -4.40 56.66 -11.03
CA PHE A 5 -3.17 55.87 -11.07
C PHE A 5 -3.12 54.86 -9.93
N ASP A 6 -3.52 55.26 -8.72
CA ASP A 6 -3.60 54.34 -7.57
C ASP A 6 -4.59 53.21 -7.81
N THR A 7 -5.76 53.52 -8.37
CA THR A 7 -6.75 52.50 -8.75
C THR A 7 -6.21 51.55 -9.81
N MET A 8 -5.56 52.08 -10.86
CA MET A 8 -4.96 51.26 -11.91
C MET A 8 -3.82 50.38 -11.38
N THR A 9 -2.98 50.91 -10.48
CA THR A 9 -1.91 50.14 -9.83
C THR A 9 -2.47 49.02 -8.97
N ILE A 10 -3.51 49.28 -8.17
CA ILE A 10 -4.17 48.25 -7.35
C ILE A 10 -4.76 47.15 -8.25
N VAL A 11 -5.44 47.52 -9.33
CA VAL A 11 -6.03 46.55 -10.27
C VAL A 11 -4.93 45.68 -10.93
N VAL A 12 -3.81 46.27 -11.34
CA VAL A 12 -2.68 45.53 -11.93
C VAL A 12 -2.07 44.57 -10.92
N VAL A 13 -1.87 44.99 -9.67
CA VAL A 13 -1.33 44.12 -8.60
C VAL A 13 -2.28 42.94 -8.34
N ILE A 14 -3.58 43.18 -8.27
CA ILE A 14 -4.58 42.12 -8.10
C ILE A 14 -4.50 41.10 -9.24
N ILE A 15 -4.47 41.57 -10.50
CA ILE A 15 -4.37 40.69 -11.67
C ILE A 15 -3.08 39.85 -11.61
N MET A 16 -1.95 40.44 -11.26
CA MET A 16 -0.68 39.71 -11.14
C MET A 16 -0.75 38.62 -10.07
N VAL A 17 -1.34 38.90 -8.91
CA VAL A 17 -1.54 37.91 -7.84
C VAL A 17 -2.45 36.76 -8.30
N PHE A 18 -3.54 37.07 -9.00
CA PHE A 18 -4.44 36.06 -9.57
C PHE A 18 -3.74 35.17 -10.60
N LEU A 19 -2.91 35.74 -11.48
CA LEU A 19 -2.14 34.96 -12.46
C LEU A 19 -1.16 34.00 -11.80
N VAL A 20 -0.45 34.44 -10.75
CA VAL A 20 0.46 33.58 -9.97
C VAL A 20 -0.31 32.43 -9.31
N LEU A 21 -1.49 32.72 -8.74
CA LEU A 21 -2.33 31.69 -8.12
C LEU A 21 -2.80 30.64 -9.15
N VAL A 22 -3.24 31.09 -10.33
CA VAL A 22 -3.66 30.20 -11.42
C VAL A 22 -2.51 29.34 -11.91
N ILE A 23 -1.31 29.90 -12.06
CA ILE A 23 -0.10 29.15 -12.46
C ILE A 23 0.26 28.11 -11.39
N ALA A 24 0.21 28.48 -10.10
CA ALA A 24 0.48 27.56 -8.99
C ALA A 24 -0.52 26.40 -8.96
N ILE A 25 -1.81 26.68 -9.17
CA ILE A 25 -2.86 25.65 -9.25
C ILE A 25 -2.64 24.77 -10.48
N HIS A 26 -2.29 25.33 -11.64
CA HIS A 26 -2.06 24.55 -12.86
C HIS A 26 -0.82 23.65 -12.74
N ALA A 27 0.28 24.16 -12.17
CA ALA A 27 1.48 23.37 -11.89
C ALA A 27 1.19 22.25 -10.89
N SER A 28 0.39 22.53 -9.85
CA SER A 28 -0.04 21.52 -8.86
C SER A 28 -0.94 20.45 -9.50
N ALA A 29 -1.88 20.85 -10.36
CA ALA A 29 -2.73 19.91 -11.09
C ALA A 29 -1.93 19.04 -12.07
N ARG A 30 -0.94 19.61 -12.77
CA ARG A 30 -0.01 18.88 -13.65
C ARG A 30 0.85 17.89 -12.87
N LEU A 31 1.33 18.28 -11.69
CA LEU A 31 2.09 17.39 -10.79
C LEU A 31 1.22 16.22 -10.31
N VAL A 32 -0.02 16.50 -9.88
CA VAL A 32 -0.98 15.47 -9.46
C VAL A 32 -1.34 14.54 -10.64
N GLN A 33 -1.52 15.06 -11.85
CA GLN A 33 -1.75 14.27 -13.06
C GLN A 33 -0.53 13.42 -13.47
N MET A 34 0.70 13.87 -13.22
CA MET A 34 1.89 13.02 -13.42
C MET A 34 2.00 11.92 -12.36
N THR A 35 1.57 12.17 -11.12
CA THR A 35 1.59 11.17 -10.05
C THR A 35 0.40 10.21 -10.07
N PHE A 36 -0.72 10.58 -10.68
CA PHE A 36 -1.98 9.81 -10.65
C PHE A 36 -2.49 9.40 -12.04
N GLY A 37 -2.06 10.07 -13.10
CA GLY A 37 -2.64 9.98 -14.45
C GLY A 37 -1.88 9.11 -15.44
N ARG A 38 -1.02 8.18 -15.01
CA ARG A 38 -0.52 7.14 -15.92
C ARG A 38 -1.62 6.09 -16.10
N LYS A 39 -2.59 6.40 -16.96
CA LYS A 39 -3.61 5.46 -17.46
C LYS A 39 -2.92 4.17 -17.90
N SER A 40 -3.16 3.10 -17.14
CA SER A 40 -2.83 1.73 -17.52
C SER A 40 -3.59 1.39 -18.80
N GLY A 41 -2.88 1.48 -19.92
CA GLY A 41 -3.29 0.89 -21.18
C GLY A 41 -2.73 -0.52 -21.27
N LEU A 42 -3.33 -1.47 -20.53
CA LEU A 42 -3.12 -2.88 -20.82
C LEU A 42 -4.48 -3.58 -20.95
N LYS A 43 -4.85 -3.78 -22.21
CA LYS A 43 -5.92 -4.66 -22.66
C LYS A 43 -5.65 -6.07 -22.12
N GLN A 44 -6.54 -6.60 -21.29
CA GLN A 44 -6.67 -8.04 -21.16
C GLN A 44 -8.08 -8.44 -21.58
N LYS A 45 -8.12 -9.07 -22.74
CA LYS A 45 -9.27 -9.78 -23.29
C LYS A 45 -9.16 -11.25 -22.89
N ASP A 46 -10.33 -11.85 -22.76
CA ASP A 46 -10.66 -13.28 -22.75
C ASP A 46 -10.39 -14.05 -21.44
N THR A 47 -11.19 -15.02 -21.00
CA THR A 47 -12.61 -15.47 -21.14
C THR A 47 -12.58 -16.88 -20.55
N ALA A 48 -13.62 -17.27 -19.80
CA ALA A 48 -14.02 -18.66 -19.50
C ALA A 48 -13.07 -19.47 -18.58
N LYS A 49 -13.49 -20.38 -17.70
CA LYS A 49 -14.79 -20.97 -17.34
C LYS A 49 -14.47 -21.96 -16.19
N SER A 50 -15.40 -22.13 -15.25
CA SER A 50 -15.84 -23.38 -14.56
C SER A 50 -14.77 -24.47 -14.31
N ASN A 51 -14.68 -25.11 -13.13
CA ASN A 51 -15.65 -26.12 -12.70
C ASN A 51 -15.57 -26.42 -11.20
N GLU A 52 -16.74 -26.69 -10.63
CA GLU A 52 -16.96 -27.44 -9.40
C GLU A 52 -16.37 -28.87 -9.48
N ALA A 53 -15.87 -29.38 -8.35
CA ALA A 53 -15.85 -30.81 -8.06
C ALA A 53 -15.94 -31.01 -6.53
N VAL A 54 -17.15 -31.30 -6.04
CA VAL A 54 -17.61 -32.61 -5.55
C VAL A 54 -17.29 -32.83 -4.07
N LYS A 55 -18.39 -32.87 -3.32
CA LYS A 55 -18.51 -33.20 -1.91
C LYS A 55 -18.40 -34.72 -1.72
N ASN A 56 -18.01 -35.10 -0.50
CA ASN A 56 -18.33 -36.33 0.24
C ASN A 56 -17.12 -37.23 0.55
N ALA A 57 -16.70 -37.22 1.82
CA ALA A 57 -16.57 -38.42 2.64
C ALA A 57 -16.04 -38.04 4.04
N GLU A 58 -16.84 -38.30 5.07
CA GLU A 58 -16.41 -38.46 6.47
C GLU A 58 -17.34 -39.56 7.06
N PRO A 59 -16.89 -40.54 7.89
CA PRO A 59 -16.42 -40.31 9.27
C PRO A 59 -15.31 -41.21 9.80
N VAL A 60 -14.26 -40.61 10.37
CA VAL A 60 -13.42 -41.28 11.38
C VAL A 60 -13.22 -40.31 12.55
N ASN A 61 -13.98 -40.57 13.61
CA ASN A 61 -13.92 -39.87 14.90
C ASN A 61 -12.52 -39.98 15.52
N LEU A 62 -11.73 -38.91 15.45
CA LEU A 62 -10.73 -38.56 16.46
C LEU A 62 -11.31 -37.37 17.25
N PRO A 63 -11.00 -37.21 18.55
CA PRO A 63 -11.45 -36.05 19.30
C PRO A 63 -10.72 -34.82 18.77
N GLU A 64 -11.31 -34.20 17.75
CA GLU A 64 -11.00 -32.84 17.35
C GLU A 64 -11.30 -31.98 18.57
N GLN A 65 -10.26 -31.58 19.29
CA GLN A 65 -10.28 -30.27 19.90
C GLN A 65 -10.48 -29.27 18.76
N LYS A 66 -11.75 -28.99 18.44
CA LYS A 66 -12.15 -27.80 17.69
C LYS A 66 -11.62 -26.62 18.50
N LYS A 67 -10.38 -26.23 18.22
CA LYS A 67 -9.92 -24.88 18.49
C LYS A 67 -10.82 -24.01 17.64
N GLU A 68 -11.87 -23.50 18.27
CA GLU A 68 -12.75 -22.52 17.67
C GLU A 68 -11.85 -21.45 17.06
N SER A 69 -12.03 -21.19 15.76
CA SER A 69 -11.16 -20.26 15.08
C SER A 69 -11.20 -18.93 15.81
N PRO A 70 -10.06 -18.24 16.02
CA PRO A 70 -10.04 -17.00 16.78
C PRO A 70 -11.14 -16.05 16.34
N GLY A 71 -11.84 -15.46 17.31
CA GLY A 71 -12.82 -14.41 17.04
C GLY A 71 -12.17 -13.24 16.30
N ILE A 72 -12.96 -12.38 15.65
CA ILE A 72 -12.42 -11.25 14.86
C ILE A 72 -11.51 -10.36 15.70
N ASP A 73 -11.89 -10.07 16.96
CA ASP A 73 -11.08 -9.25 17.86
C ASP A 73 -9.73 -9.88 18.18
N GLU A 74 -9.69 -11.20 18.38
CA GLU A 74 -8.45 -11.95 18.61
C GLU A 74 -7.56 -11.94 17.36
N ARG A 75 -8.16 -12.11 16.17
CA ARG A 75 -7.41 -11.96 14.91
C ARG A 75 -6.86 -10.55 14.73
N CYS A 76 -7.61 -9.52 15.12
CA CYS A 76 -7.14 -8.14 15.10
C CYS A 76 -5.97 -7.93 16.05
N ALA A 77 -6.01 -8.50 17.26
CA ALA A 77 -4.90 -8.43 18.21
C ALA A 77 -3.65 -9.13 17.64
N ILE A 78 -3.80 -10.35 17.12
CA ILE A 78 -2.72 -11.11 16.46
C ILE A 78 -2.14 -10.32 15.28
N TYR A 79 -2.98 -9.71 14.45
CA TYR A 79 -2.53 -8.89 13.31
C TYR A 79 -1.70 -7.69 13.77
N LYS A 80 -2.20 -6.96 14.78
CA LYS A 80 -1.48 -5.80 15.33
C LYS A 80 -0.12 -6.19 15.89
N GLU A 81 -0.10 -7.23 16.71
CA GLU A 81 1.14 -7.73 17.30
C GLU A 81 2.16 -8.12 16.24
N LYS A 82 1.71 -8.87 15.22
CA LYS A 82 2.57 -9.46 14.21
C LYS A 82 3.09 -8.45 13.17
N TYR A 83 2.24 -7.53 12.72
CA TYR A 83 2.58 -6.66 11.59
C TYR A 83 2.78 -5.20 11.96
N LEU A 84 2.11 -4.68 12.98
CA LEU A 84 2.19 -3.25 13.33
C LEU A 84 3.25 -2.95 14.39
N THR A 85 3.62 -3.93 15.21
CA THR A 85 4.71 -3.79 16.17
C THR A 85 6.06 -3.68 15.46
N CYS A 86 6.65 -2.49 15.50
CA CYS A 86 7.95 -2.22 14.87
C CYS A 86 9.07 -2.31 15.89
N LYS A 87 9.98 -3.29 15.75
CA LYS A 87 11.22 -3.33 16.54
C LYS A 87 12.21 -2.27 16.02
N PRO A 88 12.95 -1.59 16.90
CA PRO A 88 14.06 -0.74 16.47
C PRO A 88 15.09 -1.59 15.72
N LEU A 89 15.38 -1.23 14.46
CA LEU A 89 16.40 -1.89 13.65
C LEU A 89 17.60 -0.97 13.50
N ALA A 90 18.78 -1.47 13.88
CA ALA A 90 20.03 -0.71 13.84
C ALA A 90 20.61 -0.55 12.42
N LYS A 91 20.26 -1.45 11.49
CA LYS A 91 20.72 -1.44 10.09
C LYS A 91 19.54 -1.73 9.16
N ARG A 92 19.39 -0.96 8.09
CA ARG A 92 18.34 -1.12 7.10
C ARG A 92 18.90 -0.97 5.69
N ALA A 93 18.41 -1.78 4.76
CA ALA A 93 18.60 -1.60 3.33
C ALA A 93 17.43 -0.80 2.75
N GLN A 94 17.70 -0.01 1.71
CA GLN A 94 16.65 0.63 0.93
C GLN A 94 16.20 -0.31 -0.19
N VAL A 95 14.89 -0.48 -0.33
CA VAL A 95 14.27 -1.30 -1.37
C VAL A 95 13.12 -0.51 -1.98
N CYS A 96 13.02 -0.56 -3.31
CA CYS A 96 11.90 0.03 -4.02
C CYS A 96 10.72 -0.93 -4.03
N ILE A 97 9.52 -0.41 -3.79
CA ILE A 97 8.26 -1.13 -4.00
C ILE A 97 7.38 -0.33 -4.96
N GLU A 98 6.39 -0.98 -5.52
CA GLU A 98 5.40 -0.32 -6.38
C GLU A 98 4.70 0.83 -5.65
N GLN A 99 4.54 1.96 -6.36
CA GLN A 99 4.00 3.19 -5.79
C GLN A 99 2.58 3.02 -5.27
N GLU A 100 1.74 2.26 -5.98
CA GLU A 100 0.36 1.99 -5.60
C GLU A 100 0.29 1.24 -4.28
N ASN A 101 1.09 0.18 -4.12
CA ASN A 101 1.21 -0.58 -2.87
C ASN A 101 1.73 0.30 -1.73
N ALA A 102 2.75 1.13 -1.98
CA ALA A 102 3.25 2.07 -0.99
C ALA A 102 2.16 3.06 -0.53
N CYS A 103 1.34 3.54 -1.46
CA CYS A 103 0.25 4.46 -1.21
C CYS A 103 -0.85 3.82 -0.35
N ILE A 104 -1.30 2.63 -0.74
CA ILE A 104 -2.32 1.85 0.00
C ILE A 104 -1.84 1.55 1.42
N ILE A 105 -0.60 1.06 1.57
CA ILE A 105 -0.03 0.76 2.89
C ILE A 105 0.02 2.02 3.75
N LYS A 106 0.46 3.15 3.19
CA LYS A 106 0.54 4.42 3.93
C LYS A 106 -0.84 4.83 4.45
N TYR A 107 -1.86 4.84 3.59
CA TYR A 107 -3.21 5.21 4.00
C TYR A 107 -3.80 4.23 5.02
N MET A 108 -3.62 2.93 4.80
CA MET A 108 -4.08 1.90 5.74
C MET A 108 -3.47 2.12 7.13
N LEU A 109 -2.14 2.26 7.23
CA LEU A 109 -1.44 2.47 8.50
C LEU A 109 -1.91 3.75 9.20
N MET A 110 -2.12 4.85 8.46
CA MET A 110 -2.67 6.08 9.02
C MET A 110 -4.04 5.90 9.68
N VAL A 111 -4.85 4.95 9.21
CA VAL A 111 -6.18 4.68 9.77
C VAL A 111 -6.12 3.71 10.95
N ILE A 112 -5.34 2.63 10.83
CA ILE A 112 -5.38 1.51 11.79
C ILE A 112 -4.38 1.65 12.95
N ASP A 113 -3.23 2.27 12.72
CA ASP A 113 -2.21 2.56 13.74
C ASP A 113 -1.22 3.63 13.23
N PRO A 114 -1.48 4.92 13.50
CA PRO A 114 -0.63 6.02 13.06
C PRO A 114 0.82 5.97 13.58
N LYS A 115 1.09 5.17 14.61
CA LYS A 115 2.44 5.01 15.17
C LYS A 115 3.25 3.94 14.43
N ALA A 116 2.58 3.06 13.70
CA ALA A 116 3.23 2.04 12.89
C ALA A 116 3.95 2.68 11.70
N THR A 117 5.14 2.17 11.39
CA THR A 117 5.95 2.70 10.28
C THR A 117 5.80 1.82 9.05
N MET A 118 5.80 2.43 7.85
CA MET A 118 5.81 1.66 6.59
C MET A 118 6.97 0.66 6.56
N SER A 119 8.17 1.10 6.96
CA SER A 119 9.35 0.24 6.96
C SER A 119 9.22 -0.97 7.88
N GLY A 120 8.65 -0.79 9.08
CA GLY A 120 8.46 -1.89 10.01
C GLY A 120 7.36 -2.84 9.56
N TYR A 121 6.24 -2.32 9.05
CA TYR A 121 5.17 -3.13 8.49
C TYR A 121 5.66 -4.03 7.34
N ILE A 122 6.35 -3.43 6.36
CA ILE A 122 6.90 -4.17 5.22
C ILE A 122 7.93 -5.19 5.69
N ASN A 123 8.83 -4.81 6.62
CA ASN A 123 9.81 -5.74 7.16
C ASN A 123 9.17 -6.95 7.85
N ASN A 124 8.10 -6.75 8.60
CA ASN A 124 7.39 -7.84 9.29
C ASN A 124 6.75 -8.82 8.28
N ILE A 125 6.19 -8.31 7.18
CA ILE A 125 5.66 -9.15 6.08
C ILE A 125 6.79 -9.96 5.44
N VAL A 126 7.91 -9.30 5.11
CA VAL A 126 9.06 -9.96 4.47
C VAL A 126 9.67 -11.02 5.39
N ASP A 127 9.87 -10.70 6.67
CA ASP A 127 10.39 -11.64 7.67
C ASP A 127 9.50 -12.87 7.83
N GLU A 128 8.18 -12.69 7.89
CA GLU A 128 7.26 -13.81 7.91
C GLU A 128 7.36 -14.65 6.62
N HIS A 129 7.34 -14.01 5.46
CA HIS A 129 7.40 -14.70 4.17
C HIS A 129 8.67 -15.55 4.08
N LEU A 130 9.83 -14.97 4.41
CA LEU A 130 11.11 -15.65 4.39
C LEU A 130 11.16 -16.83 5.37
N LYS A 131 10.59 -16.69 6.57
CA LYS A 131 10.51 -17.77 7.55
C LYS A 131 9.58 -18.89 7.09
N LYS A 132 8.39 -18.53 6.60
CA LYS A 132 7.35 -19.48 6.20
C LYS A 132 7.78 -20.32 4.99
N TYR A 133 8.44 -19.70 4.03
CA TYR A 133 8.83 -20.33 2.76
C TYR A 133 10.32 -20.65 2.66
N SER A 134 11.03 -20.69 3.80
CA SER A 134 12.46 -21.02 3.84
C SER A 134 12.78 -22.38 3.17
N PRO A 135 12.00 -23.47 3.38
CA PRO A 135 12.26 -24.75 2.72
C PRO A 135 12.19 -24.68 1.19
N GLU A 136 11.17 -24.01 0.65
CA GLU A 136 10.96 -23.85 -0.79
C GLU A 136 12.05 -23.00 -1.42
N ILE A 137 12.40 -21.87 -0.77
CA ILE A 137 13.49 -21.00 -1.21
C ILE A 137 14.82 -21.78 -1.25
N MET A 138 15.10 -22.59 -0.22
CA MET A 138 16.33 -23.39 -0.14
C MET A 138 16.38 -24.49 -1.22
N LYS A 139 15.25 -25.13 -1.52
CA LYS A 139 15.18 -26.11 -2.61
C LYS A 139 15.49 -25.44 -3.96
N LEU A 140 14.84 -24.32 -4.27
CA LEU A 140 15.08 -23.57 -5.50
C LEU A 140 16.52 -23.06 -5.64
N TYR A 141 17.17 -22.75 -4.52
CA TYR A 141 18.58 -22.36 -4.51
C TYR A 141 19.49 -23.54 -4.93
N LYS A 142 19.30 -24.71 -4.32
CA LYS A 142 20.11 -25.92 -4.59
C LYS A 142 19.91 -26.46 -6.01
N ASP A 143 18.69 -26.42 -6.53
CA ASP A 143 18.37 -26.88 -7.89
C ASP A 143 19.08 -26.03 -8.98
N LYS A 144 19.62 -24.84 -8.64
CA LYS A 144 20.44 -24.03 -9.54
C LYS A 144 21.94 -24.27 -9.43
N GLU A 145 22.40 -24.91 -8.36
CA GLU A 145 23.81 -25.26 -8.16
C GLU A 145 24.17 -26.63 -8.75
N SER A 146 23.18 -27.44 -9.14
CA SER A 146 23.31 -28.73 -9.82
C SER A 146 23.28 -28.62 -11.35
#